data_AF-A0A177T7N1-F1
#
_entry.id   AF-A0A177T7N1-F1
#
_cell.length_a   1.000
_cell.length_b   1.000
_cell.length_c   1.000
_cell.angle_alpha   90.00
_cell.angle_beta   90.00
_cell.angle_gamma   90.00
#
_symmetry.space_group_name_H-M   'P 1'
#
loop_
_entity.id
_entity.type
_entity.pdbx_description
1 polymer ?
#
loop_
_entity_poly.entity_id
_entity_poly.type
_entity_poly.pdbx_seq_one_letter_code
_entity_poly.pdbx_strand_id
1 'polypeptide(L)'
;MTETQTALEFYRTELGLAAARYQDSVHGMAFPAVDLLPRVLDATDPMIDRDIALYSKQFPRTTARDWQFHLLSLSADVEPYLNTNGHPSYFFDRCGKNELRGVKMFDHLRKGYAYMRSEEAWKTSFRAFGGTMLDGMDFGNVFIAGGSVLACLSESDFEKTLRSSDIDLFLYGLDEEQTLQKLENIENTLRRNTPDYASRYQVERGVGAITFVPRVDEEGRRIQVVLKSYRNPAEILASFDFDQVCMGYDGTSVWLSLRALRALGTGYTFTTGAISSSFAARIVKYGTRGYGLLVRPGDDTAEDDEDGDSLLQNLERLQEKKCREISHRFRVLPWSGVGNYRRVFDKMKRTASNNWTHSFSSLATLAGLWELAYKTGRIFELMEEVGACSHFYGLYEGSETVVGYFDCQEWLETLSKMSPSLAKRRWPFREKVWKFTTMDNVVSAARRRLVQIVIIPIGLREHLNMEAPGVGNADTLTRMRSTTDLVDVDGDQMEICLWSVTSENMCQPLEGVASSAHQLLTKAAMLTAWTVWKVSSGAPWEKMCYGRSLFNAVLFSHSAAVTEPGDFGYWLRG
;
A
#
# COMPACT_ATOMS: atom_id res chain seq x y z
N MET A 1 23.68 -27.99 3.22
CA MET A 1 22.23 -27.78 3.31
C MET A 1 21.70 -27.75 1.90
N THR A 2 20.58 -28.41 1.61
CA THR A 2 19.95 -28.33 0.28
C THR A 2 19.41 -26.92 0.05
N GLU A 3 19.30 -26.45 -1.20
CA GLU A 3 18.76 -25.12 -1.51
C GLU A 3 17.38 -24.87 -0.85
N THR A 4 16.55 -25.92 -0.75
CA THR A 4 15.25 -25.91 -0.04
C THR A 4 15.35 -25.62 1.46
N GLN A 5 16.42 -26.08 2.14
CA GLN A 5 16.63 -25.79 3.57
C GLN A 5 16.96 -24.31 3.79
N THR A 6 17.73 -23.70 2.90
CA THR A 6 18.09 -22.27 2.92
C THR A 6 16.88 -21.34 2.71
N ALA A 7 15.96 -21.68 1.80
CA ALA A 7 14.76 -20.88 1.57
C ALA A 7 13.82 -20.88 2.78
N LEU A 8 13.58 -22.05 3.40
CA LEU A 8 12.74 -22.16 4.58
C LEU A 8 13.32 -21.39 5.78
N GLU A 9 14.62 -21.49 6.01
CA GLU A 9 15.30 -20.75 7.08
C GLU A 9 15.14 -19.24 6.92
N PHE A 10 15.24 -18.72 5.69
CA PHE A 10 14.98 -17.30 5.42
C PHE A 10 13.61 -16.86 5.91
N TYR A 11 12.51 -17.52 5.50
CA TYR A 11 11.17 -17.10 5.91
C TYR A 11 10.95 -17.21 7.42
N ARG A 12 11.56 -18.21 8.08
CA ARG A 12 11.50 -18.33 9.55
C ARG A 12 12.19 -17.16 10.23
N THR A 13 13.39 -16.81 9.77
CA THR A 13 14.15 -15.68 10.29
C THR A 13 13.41 -14.38 10.05
N GLU A 14 12.90 -14.13 8.84
CA GLU A 14 12.18 -12.90 8.51
C GLU A 14 10.87 -12.73 9.30
N LEU A 15 10.12 -13.81 9.55
CA LEU A 15 8.92 -13.74 10.38
C LEU A 15 9.25 -13.28 11.81
N GLY A 16 10.34 -13.79 12.38
CA GLY A 16 10.85 -13.41 13.69
C GLY A 16 11.39 -11.97 13.71
N LEU A 17 12.19 -11.59 12.71
CA LEU A 17 12.75 -10.24 12.59
C LEU A 17 11.64 -9.18 12.43
N ALA A 18 10.67 -9.43 11.55
CA ALA A 18 9.54 -8.53 11.37
C ALA A 18 8.71 -8.37 12.66
N ALA A 19 8.54 -9.44 13.43
CA ALA A 19 7.87 -9.40 14.72
C ALA A 19 8.67 -8.58 15.76
N ALA A 20 9.99 -8.77 15.81
CA ALA A 20 10.89 -8.06 16.73
C ALA A 20 10.98 -6.55 16.42
N ARG A 21 11.15 -6.18 15.15
CA ARG A 21 11.19 -4.77 14.69
C ARG A 21 9.98 -3.96 15.14
N TYR A 22 8.83 -4.60 15.20
CA TYR A 22 7.59 -3.98 15.63
C TYR A 22 7.54 -3.76 17.16
N GLN A 23 8.20 -4.61 17.95
CA GLN A 23 8.32 -4.52 19.41
C GLN A 23 9.41 -3.54 19.86
N ASP A 24 10.54 -3.50 19.14
CA ASP A 24 11.72 -2.70 19.50
C ASP A 24 11.59 -1.19 19.18
N SER A 25 10.52 -0.78 18.49
CA SER A 25 10.27 0.65 18.26
C SER A 25 10.16 1.39 19.60
N VAL A 26 11.11 2.31 19.79
CA VAL A 26 11.53 2.97 21.03
C VAL A 26 10.41 3.24 22.05
N HIS A 27 10.62 2.78 23.28
CA HIS A 27 9.91 3.27 24.47
C HIS A 27 10.42 4.66 24.85
N GLY A 28 9.59 5.66 24.61
CA GLY A 28 9.81 7.03 25.08
C GLY A 28 8.61 7.87 24.69
N MET A 29 8.06 8.64 25.63
CA MET A 29 7.06 9.64 25.27
C MET A 29 7.72 10.63 24.31
N ALA A 30 7.37 10.55 23.03
CA ALA A 30 7.63 11.66 22.13
C ALA A 30 6.93 12.90 22.71
N PHE A 31 7.61 14.04 22.69
CA PHE A 31 6.99 15.33 22.98
C PHE A 31 5.81 15.56 22.00
N PRO A 32 4.84 16.44 22.33
CA PRO A 32 3.73 16.75 21.45
C PRO A 32 4.16 17.13 20.03
N ALA A 33 3.45 16.66 19.00
CA ALA A 33 3.78 16.90 17.60
C ALA A 33 3.84 18.39 17.26
N VAL A 34 3.01 19.19 17.93
CA VAL A 34 2.97 20.66 17.81
C VAL A 34 4.32 21.32 18.10
N ASP A 35 5.18 20.72 18.93
CA ASP A 35 6.49 21.28 19.27
C ASP A 35 7.47 21.23 18.08
N LEU A 36 7.26 20.30 17.13
CA LEU A 36 8.02 20.24 15.88
C LEU A 36 7.41 21.04 14.74
N LEU A 37 6.18 21.53 14.89
CA LEU A 37 5.44 22.23 13.84
C LEU A 37 6.25 23.36 13.16
N PRO A 38 6.97 24.23 13.90
CA PRO A 38 7.75 25.31 13.28
C PRO A 38 8.93 24.82 12.43
N ARG A 39 9.48 23.65 12.77
CA ARG A 39 10.64 23.05 12.10
C ARG A 39 10.23 22.25 10.86
N VAL A 40 9.05 21.61 10.87
CA VAL A 40 8.55 20.77 9.77
C VAL A 40 8.44 21.51 8.42
N LEU A 41 8.11 22.80 8.46
CA LEU A 41 7.98 23.64 7.27
C LEU A 41 9.24 24.47 6.97
N ASP A 42 10.25 24.39 7.84
CA ASP A 42 11.56 25.00 7.60
C ASP A 42 12.41 24.11 6.71
N ALA A 43 12.53 24.49 5.44
CA ALA A 43 13.35 23.76 4.47
C ALA A 43 14.86 23.82 4.74
N THR A 44 15.29 24.67 5.68
CA THR A 44 16.70 24.83 6.05
C THR A 44 17.11 23.97 7.24
N ASP A 45 16.16 23.35 7.95
CA ASP A 45 16.46 22.44 9.05
C ASP A 45 17.03 21.11 8.50
N PRO A 46 18.32 20.81 8.71
CA PRO A 46 18.92 19.64 8.10
C PRO A 46 18.57 18.34 8.83
N MET A 47 18.05 18.43 10.06
CA MET A 47 17.73 17.31 10.95
C MET A 47 16.24 16.93 10.98
N ILE A 48 15.36 17.76 10.42
CA ILE A 48 13.91 17.57 10.53
C ILE A 48 13.43 16.24 9.93
N ASP A 49 14.01 15.77 8.82
CA ASP A 49 13.62 14.49 8.22
C ASP A 49 13.99 13.30 9.12
N ARG A 50 15.15 13.37 9.79
CA ARG A 50 15.58 12.40 10.80
C ARG A 50 14.65 12.42 12.00
N ASP A 51 14.33 13.60 12.51
CA ASP A 51 13.44 13.76 13.65
C ASP A 51 12.04 13.23 13.32
N ILE A 52 11.49 13.55 12.15
CA ILE A 52 10.20 13.00 11.66
C ILE A 52 10.26 11.48 11.53
N ALA A 53 11.35 10.92 11.01
CA ALA A 53 11.51 9.48 10.86
C ALA A 53 11.54 8.77 12.22
N LEU A 54 12.28 9.30 13.19
CA LEU A 54 12.32 8.79 14.57
C LEU A 54 10.95 8.96 15.25
N TYR A 55 10.33 10.12 15.12
CA TYR A 55 9.02 10.44 15.69
C TYR A 55 7.94 9.51 15.15
N SER A 56 7.98 9.19 13.85
CA SER A 56 7.04 8.26 13.21
C SER A 56 7.14 6.83 13.74
N LYS A 57 8.28 6.44 14.35
CA LYS A 57 8.47 5.14 15.01
C LYS A 57 7.98 5.13 16.45
N GLN A 58 7.85 6.30 17.08
CA GLN A 58 7.50 6.49 18.50
C GLN A 58 6.00 6.72 18.73
N PHE A 59 5.13 6.32 17.80
CA PHE A 59 3.69 6.47 17.99
C PHE A 59 3.22 5.73 19.26
N PRO A 60 2.24 6.26 20.00
CA PRO A 60 1.76 5.64 21.21
C PRO A 60 1.30 4.20 20.98
N ARG A 61 1.73 3.28 21.84
CA ARG A 61 1.34 1.86 21.79
C ARG A 61 0.14 1.54 22.68
N THR A 62 -0.53 2.56 23.21
CA THR A 62 -1.74 2.45 24.04
C THR A 62 -3.00 2.53 23.19
N THR A 63 -4.11 2.02 23.71
CA THR A 63 -5.46 2.24 23.13
C THR A 63 -6.09 3.55 23.65
N ALA A 64 -5.38 4.29 24.50
CA ALA A 64 -5.82 5.57 25.05
C ALA A 64 -5.73 6.69 24.00
N ARG A 65 -6.24 7.88 24.33
CA ARG A 65 -6.25 9.06 23.43
C ARG A 65 -4.89 9.76 23.30
N ASP A 66 -3.82 9.18 23.83
CA ASP A 66 -2.47 9.74 23.80
C ASP A 66 -1.97 9.99 22.36
N TRP A 67 -2.51 9.24 21.39
CA TRP A 67 -2.25 9.44 19.96
C TRP A 67 -2.58 10.87 19.47
N GLN A 68 -3.49 11.59 20.13
CA GLN A 68 -3.84 12.97 19.78
C GLN A 68 -2.67 13.92 19.99
N PHE A 69 -1.76 13.64 20.93
CA PHE A 69 -0.53 14.42 21.11
C PHE A 69 0.54 14.07 20.07
N HIS A 70 0.44 12.90 19.43
CA HIS A 70 1.37 12.44 18.40
C HIS A 70 1.01 12.95 17.00
N LEU A 71 -0.21 13.44 16.82
CA LEU A 71 -0.69 14.00 15.55
C LEU A 71 -0.95 15.50 15.69
N LEU A 72 -1.00 16.18 14.56
CA LEU A 72 -1.39 17.58 14.45
C LEU A 72 -2.87 17.65 14.08
N SER A 73 -3.65 18.38 14.85
CA SER A 73 -5.01 18.77 14.47
C SER A 73 -4.94 19.87 13.42
N LEU A 74 -5.70 19.70 12.33
CA LEU A 74 -5.79 20.70 11.27
C LEU A 74 -6.30 22.02 11.84
N SER A 75 -7.44 22.00 12.52
CA SER A 75 -8.09 23.19 13.06
C SER A 75 -7.38 23.80 14.26
N ALA A 76 -6.83 22.99 15.16
CA ALA A 76 -6.25 23.47 16.42
C ALA A 76 -4.75 23.82 16.33
N ASP A 77 -3.99 23.15 15.46
CA ASP A 77 -2.54 23.31 15.39
C ASP A 77 -2.09 23.93 14.05
N VAL A 78 -2.50 23.34 12.92
CA VAL A 78 -1.97 23.70 11.59
C VAL A 78 -2.55 25.02 11.08
N GLU A 79 -3.87 25.20 11.16
CA GLU A 79 -4.53 26.43 10.68
C GLU A 79 -4.04 27.70 11.39
N PRO A 80 -3.96 27.74 12.74
CA PRO A 80 -3.44 28.91 13.44
C PRO A 80 -1.99 29.24 13.07
N TYR A 81 -1.19 28.22 12.76
CA TYR A 81 0.19 28.39 12.30
C TYR A 81 0.27 28.98 10.90
N LEU A 82 -0.65 28.62 10.00
CA LEU A 82 -0.67 29.13 8.62
C LEU A 82 -1.25 30.54 8.52
N ASN A 83 -2.29 30.88 9.31
CA ASN A 83 -2.86 32.23 9.36
C ASN A 83 -3.84 32.40 10.54
N THR A 84 -3.80 33.54 11.24
CA THR A 84 -4.70 33.86 12.36
C THR A 84 -6.10 34.32 11.95
N ASN A 85 -6.35 34.60 10.67
CA ASN A 85 -7.57 35.27 10.20
C ASN A 85 -8.68 34.34 9.70
N GLY A 86 -8.54 33.01 9.86
CA GLY A 86 -9.61 32.03 9.62
C GLY A 86 -10.17 32.05 8.18
N HIS A 87 -9.34 31.66 7.22
CA HIS A 87 -9.74 31.61 5.80
C HIS A 87 -10.30 30.23 5.41
N PRO A 88 -11.20 30.15 4.40
CA PRO A 88 -11.72 28.86 3.92
C PRO A 88 -10.63 27.99 3.24
N SER A 89 -9.49 28.58 2.91
CA SER A 89 -8.35 27.89 2.34
C SER A 89 -7.06 28.67 2.57
N TYR A 90 -5.96 27.94 2.60
CA TYR A 90 -4.60 28.42 2.82
C TYR A 90 -3.74 28.06 1.61
N PHE A 91 -2.93 29.02 1.18
CA PHE A 91 -1.88 28.84 0.19
C PHE A 91 -0.55 29.12 0.85
N PHE A 92 0.42 28.25 0.63
CA PHE A 92 1.79 28.46 1.12
C PHE A 92 2.79 28.00 0.09
N ASP A 93 3.90 28.73 0.00
CA ASP A 93 4.96 28.43 -0.96
C ASP A 93 5.67 27.15 -0.56
N ARG A 94 5.91 26.30 -1.55
CA ARG A 94 6.76 25.13 -1.38
C ARG A 94 8.20 25.55 -1.61
N CYS A 95 9.11 25.00 -0.81
CA CYS A 95 10.55 25.22 -0.98
C CYS A 95 11.03 24.92 -2.41
N GLY A 96 12.13 25.56 -2.82
CA GLY A 96 12.75 25.30 -4.11
C GLY A 96 13.28 23.86 -4.19
N LYS A 97 13.26 23.25 -5.38
CA LYS A 97 13.79 21.89 -5.59
C LYS A 97 15.26 21.75 -5.20
N ASN A 98 16.03 22.84 -5.33
CA ASN A 98 17.46 22.89 -5.04
C ASN A 98 17.76 23.10 -3.55
N GLU A 99 16.76 23.48 -2.76
CA GLU A 99 16.90 23.66 -1.30
C GLU A 99 16.84 22.30 -0.57
N LEU A 100 16.25 21.29 -1.20
CA LEU A 100 16.14 19.95 -0.62
C LEU A 100 17.34 19.08 -1.03
N ARG A 101 18.05 18.51 -0.06
CA ARG A 101 19.13 17.53 -0.29
C ARG A 101 18.55 16.15 -0.61
N GLY A 102 19.09 15.48 -1.63
CA GLY A 102 18.68 14.14 -2.05
C GLY A 102 18.27 14.06 -3.53
N VAL A 103 18.04 12.83 -3.98
CA VAL A 103 17.70 12.50 -5.37
C VAL A 103 16.19 12.67 -5.57
N LYS A 104 15.78 13.55 -6.50
CA LYS A 104 14.37 13.84 -6.79
C LYS A 104 13.86 13.02 -7.96
N MET A 105 12.70 12.40 -7.80
CA MET A 105 12.05 11.61 -8.84
C MET A 105 10.57 11.96 -8.94
N PHE A 106 9.96 11.78 -10.12
CA PHE A 106 8.51 11.95 -10.37
C PHE A 106 7.94 13.36 -10.08
N ASP A 107 8.78 14.39 -10.06
CA ASP A 107 8.47 15.74 -9.58
C ASP A 107 8.15 16.76 -10.70
N HIS A 108 7.93 16.28 -11.92
CA HIS A 108 7.74 17.14 -13.10
C HIS A 108 6.42 17.92 -13.06
N LEU A 109 5.42 17.41 -12.33
CA LEU A 109 4.12 18.04 -12.10
C LEU A 109 4.02 18.71 -10.72
N ARG A 110 5.12 18.74 -9.95
CA ARG A 110 5.16 19.40 -8.65
C ARG A 110 5.00 20.92 -8.82
N LYS A 111 3.99 21.48 -8.18
CA LYS A 111 3.76 22.94 -8.12
C LYS A 111 4.72 23.62 -7.15
N GLY A 112 4.95 24.91 -7.34
CA GLY A 112 5.73 25.76 -6.42
C GLY A 112 4.99 26.20 -5.17
N TYR A 113 3.70 25.85 -5.05
CA TYR A 113 2.85 26.19 -3.91
C TYR A 113 2.01 24.98 -3.52
N ALA A 114 1.54 24.98 -2.28
CA ALA A 114 0.54 24.07 -1.75
C ALA A 114 -0.78 24.81 -1.55
N TYR A 115 -1.88 24.08 -1.72
CA TYR A 115 -3.23 24.52 -1.41
C TYR A 115 -3.81 23.58 -0.38
N MET A 116 -4.46 24.14 0.63
CA MET A 116 -5.10 23.41 1.70
C MET A 116 -6.42 24.07 2.07
N ARG A 117 -7.50 23.29 2.22
CA ARG A 117 -8.75 23.79 2.80
C ARG A 117 -8.64 23.94 4.32
N SER A 118 -9.40 24.86 4.90
CA SER A 118 -9.70 24.79 6.34
C SER A 118 -10.52 23.54 6.65
N GLU A 119 -10.58 23.14 7.91
CA GLU A 119 -11.32 21.97 8.36
C GLU A 119 -12.81 22.07 8.00
N GLU A 120 -13.42 23.25 8.13
CA GLU A 120 -14.82 23.46 7.76
C GLU A 120 -15.06 23.36 6.25
N ALA A 121 -14.15 23.93 5.44
CA ALA A 121 -14.20 23.76 3.99
C ALA A 121 -13.89 22.31 3.58
N TRP A 122 -13.02 21.61 4.31
CA TRP A 122 -12.73 20.20 4.13
C TRP A 122 -13.96 19.34 4.42
N LYS A 123 -14.69 19.56 5.53
CA LYS A 123 -15.92 18.82 5.86
C LYS A 123 -16.98 19.00 4.78
N THR A 124 -17.12 20.21 4.25
CA THR A 124 -18.00 20.50 3.10
C THR A 124 -17.55 19.74 1.85
N SER A 125 -16.26 19.76 1.55
CA SER A 125 -15.67 19.02 0.44
C SER A 125 -15.81 17.50 0.60
N PHE A 126 -15.67 16.98 1.81
CA PHE A 126 -15.79 15.56 2.12
C PHE A 126 -17.23 15.09 2.00
N ARG A 127 -18.20 15.89 2.44
CA ARG A 127 -19.64 15.65 2.20
C ARG A 127 -19.96 15.64 0.71
N ALA A 128 -19.36 16.50 -0.09
CA ALA A 128 -19.51 16.47 -1.56
C ALA A 128 -18.81 15.24 -2.18
N PHE A 129 -17.68 14.80 -1.63
CA PHE A 129 -16.92 13.65 -2.11
C PHE A 129 -17.61 12.31 -1.80
N GLY A 130 -18.12 12.12 -0.59
CA GLY A 130 -18.73 10.86 -0.13
C GLY A 130 -20.26 10.82 -0.19
N GLY A 131 -20.90 11.96 -0.44
CA GLY A 131 -22.34 12.12 -0.27
C GLY A 131 -22.75 12.10 1.21
N THR A 132 -24.03 11.81 1.46
CA THR A 132 -24.62 11.77 2.81
C THR A 132 -24.53 10.39 3.48
N MET A 133 -23.83 9.42 2.87
CA MET A 133 -23.89 8.02 3.31
C MET A 133 -23.35 7.79 4.72
N LEU A 134 -22.39 8.61 5.15
CA LEU A 134 -21.77 8.53 6.48
C LEU A 134 -22.39 9.51 7.49
N ASP A 135 -23.47 10.22 7.13
CA ASP A 135 -24.13 11.16 8.03
C ASP A 135 -24.64 10.45 9.30
N GLY A 136 -24.27 10.99 10.46
CA GLY A 136 -24.65 10.42 11.76
C GLY A 136 -23.98 9.08 12.09
N MET A 137 -22.89 8.72 11.40
CA MET A 137 -22.09 7.54 11.77
C MET A 137 -21.44 7.72 13.16
N ASP A 138 -21.42 6.66 13.95
CA ASP A 138 -20.61 6.59 15.16
C ASP A 138 -19.13 6.35 14.80
N PHE A 139 -18.31 7.38 14.95
CA PHE A 139 -16.87 7.34 14.68
C PHE A 139 -16.03 6.80 15.84
N GLY A 140 -16.64 6.37 16.95
CA GLY A 140 -15.92 5.66 18.00
C GLY A 140 -15.21 4.44 17.41
N ASN A 141 -13.87 4.36 17.55
CA ASN A 141 -13.04 3.28 17.00
C ASN A 141 -13.02 3.18 15.46
N VAL A 142 -13.44 4.24 14.75
CA VAL A 142 -13.38 4.35 13.28
C VAL A 142 -12.55 5.56 12.89
N PHE A 143 -11.67 5.41 11.93
CA PHE A 143 -10.84 6.50 11.41
C PHE A 143 -10.85 6.46 9.88
N ILE A 144 -11.24 7.56 9.23
CA ILE A 144 -11.10 7.68 7.78
C ILE A 144 -9.67 8.14 7.50
N ALA A 145 -8.92 7.49 6.62
CA ALA A 145 -7.57 7.95 6.32
C ALA A 145 -7.17 7.72 4.86
N GLY A 146 -6.10 8.39 4.43
CA GLY A 146 -5.47 8.11 3.16
C GLY A 146 -5.87 9.07 2.03
N GLY A 147 -6.00 8.51 0.83
CA GLY A 147 -6.08 9.30 -0.40
C GLY A 147 -7.35 10.13 -0.54
N SER A 148 -8.46 9.74 0.09
CA SER A 148 -9.73 10.48 0.12
C SER A 148 -9.64 11.75 0.98
N VAL A 149 -8.92 11.67 2.10
CA VAL A 149 -8.68 12.81 3.00
C VAL A 149 -7.77 13.83 2.35
N LEU A 150 -6.65 13.37 1.77
CA LEU A 150 -5.73 14.23 1.00
C LEU A 150 -6.45 14.91 -0.16
N ALA A 151 -7.25 14.14 -0.91
CA ALA A 151 -8.05 14.67 -1.99
C ALA A 151 -8.89 15.85 -1.46
N CYS A 152 -9.80 15.60 -0.51
CA CYS A 152 -10.70 16.62 0.03
C CYS A 152 -9.97 17.84 0.61
N LEU A 153 -8.72 17.67 1.05
CA LEU A 153 -7.88 18.74 1.58
C LEU A 153 -7.23 19.62 0.51
N SER A 154 -6.74 19.03 -0.59
CA SER A 154 -5.76 19.68 -1.47
C SER A 154 -6.16 19.81 -2.94
N GLU A 155 -7.20 19.12 -3.41
CA GLU A 155 -7.62 19.19 -4.81
C GLU A 155 -8.81 20.14 -4.98
N SER A 156 -8.81 21.00 -6.00
CA SER A 156 -9.89 21.96 -6.23
C SER A 156 -11.12 21.35 -6.93
N ASP A 157 -10.95 20.28 -7.71
CA ASP A 157 -12.02 19.61 -8.47
C ASP A 157 -11.86 18.07 -8.36
N PHE A 158 -12.86 17.40 -7.78
CA PHE A 158 -12.92 15.94 -7.59
C PHE A 158 -13.73 15.22 -8.66
N GLU A 159 -14.61 15.94 -9.36
CA GLU A 159 -15.70 15.33 -10.12
C GLU A 159 -15.21 14.62 -11.38
N LYS A 160 -14.10 15.05 -11.97
CA LYS A 160 -13.56 14.43 -13.20
C LYS A 160 -12.50 13.38 -12.94
N THR A 161 -11.74 13.51 -11.87
CA THR A 161 -10.48 12.76 -11.65
C THR A 161 -10.58 11.71 -10.55
N LEU A 162 -11.56 11.81 -9.64
CA LEU A 162 -11.55 11.03 -8.40
C LEU A 162 -12.85 10.28 -8.10
N ARG A 163 -13.79 10.14 -9.06
CA ARG A 163 -15.05 9.39 -8.88
C ARG A 163 -14.87 7.93 -8.45
N SER A 164 -13.76 7.30 -8.84
CA SER A 164 -13.45 5.90 -8.50
C SER A 164 -12.60 5.74 -7.24
N SER A 165 -12.26 6.82 -6.53
CA SER A 165 -11.47 6.72 -5.29
C SER A 165 -12.36 6.29 -4.14
N ASP A 166 -11.98 5.23 -3.45
CA ASP A 166 -12.72 4.66 -2.32
C ASP A 166 -12.60 5.54 -1.07
N ILE A 167 -13.55 5.41 -0.12
CA ILE A 167 -13.42 5.95 1.24
C ILE A 167 -13.00 4.81 2.15
N ASP A 168 -11.77 4.92 2.66
CA ASP A 168 -11.15 3.89 3.49
C ASP A 168 -11.43 4.15 4.98
N LEU A 169 -12.15 3.22 5.61
CA LEU A 169 -12.43 3.15 7.04
C LEU A 169 -11.46 2.18 7.71
N PHE A 170 -10.75 2.68 8.72
CA PHE A 170 -9.88 1.90 9.56
C PHE A 170 -10.52 1.71 10.92
N LEU A 171 -10.48 0.48 11.41
CA LEU A 171 -10.93 0.13 12.75
C LEU A 171 -9.72 0.06 13.68
N TYR A 172 -9.87 0.55 14.91
CA TYR A 172 -8.79 0.53 15.89
C TYR A 172 -9.29 0.24 17.31
N GLY A 173 -8.48 -0.43 18.11
CA GLY A 173 -8.78 -0.74 19.51
C GLY A 173 -9.99 -1.65 19.71
N LEU A 174 -10.32 -2.48 18.72
CA LEU A 174 -11.43 -3.44 18.77
C LEU A 174 -10.92 -4.88 18.76
N ASP A 175 -11.59 -5.75 19.49
CA ASP A 175 -11.47 -7.21 19.32
C ASP A 175 -12.33 -7.71 18.14
N GLU A 176 -12.35 -9.02 17.93
CA GLU A 176 -13.11 -9.65 16.82
C GLU A 176 -14.62 -9.42 16.91
N GLU A 177 -15.22 -9.63 18.09
CA GLU A 177 -16.66 -9.50 18.28
C GLU A 177 -17.10 -8.03 18.13
N GLN A 178 -16.33 -7.12 18.72
CA GLN A 178 -16.54 -5.69 18.59
C GLN A 178 -16.35 -5.22 17.15
N THR A 179 -15.41 -5.81 16.40
CA THR A 179 -15.22 -5.54 14.97
C THR A 179 -16.46 -5.92 14.17
N LEU A 180 -17.05 -7.09 14.42
CA LEU A 180 -18.30 -7.50 13.77
C LEU A 180 -19.46 -6.56 14.11
N GLN A 181 -19.58 -6.16 15.38
CA GLN A 181 -20.62 -5.19 15.79
C GLN A 181 -20.40 -3.83 15.12
N LYS A 182 -19.15 -3.38 14.98
CA LYS A 182 -18.84 -2.11 14.32
C LYS A 182 -19.11 -2.17 12.81
N LEU A 183 -18.82 -3.29 12.14
CA LEU A 183 -19.20 -3.52 10.74
C LEU A 183 -20.71 -3.41 10.56
N GLU A 184 -21.49 -4.05 11.44
CA GLU A 184 -22.97 -3.97 11.41
C GLU A 184 -23.46 -2.53 11.61
N ASN A 185 -22.86 -1.79 12.55
CA ASN A 185 -23.20 -0.39 12.80
C ASN A 185 -22.91 0.52 11.58
N ILE A 186 -21.81 0.25 10.87
CA ILE A 186 -21.46 0.94 9.61
C ILE A 186 -22.52 0.62 8.56
N GLU A 187 -22.85 -0.66 8.31
CA GLU A 187 -23.87 -1.04 7.32
C GLU A 187 -25.24 -0.42 7.65
N ASN A 188 -25.64 -0.45 8.93
CA ASN A 188 -26.90 0.15 9.38
C ASN A 188 -26.95 1.66 9.11
N THR A 189 -25.82 2.35 9.20
CA THR A 189 -25.72 3.77 8.85
C THR A 189 -25.87 3.98 7.34
N LEU A 190 -25.16 3.19 6.53
CA LEU A 190 -25.29 3.24 5.07
C LEU A 190 -26.73 2.96 4.63
N ARG A 191 -27.39 1.97 5.24
CA ARG A 191 -28.78 1.61 4.97
C ARG A 191 -29.77 2.71 5.34
N ARG A 192 -29.53 3.40 6.45
CA ARG A 192 -30.36 4.54 6.89
C ARG A 192 -30.26 5.73 5.92
N ASN A 193 -29.07 5.96 5.38
CA ASN A 193 -28.76 7.13 4.57
C ASN A 193 -28.94 6.90 3.05
N THR A 194 -29.19 5.65 2.64
CA THR A 194 -29.32 5.27 1.22
C THR A 194 -30.71 4.69 0.96
N PRO A 195 -31.59 5.42 0.25
CA PRO A 195 -32.87 4.88 -0.22
C PRO A 195 -32.66 3.60 -1.03
N ASP A 196 -33.50 2.59 -0.78
CA ASP A 196 -33.43 1.28 -1.44
C ASP A 196 -32.04 0.64 -1.41
N TYR A 197 -31.30 0.79 -0.29
CA TYR A 197 -29.93 0.30 -0.10
C TYR A 197 -29.68 -1.11 -0.65
N ALA A 198 -30.58 -2.07 -0.36
CA ALA A 198 -30.44 -3.46 -0.80
C ALA A 198 -30.48 -3.64 -2.34
N SER A 199 -31.08 -2.68 -3.05
CA SER A 199 -31.09 -2.65 -4.52
C SER A 199 -29.92 -1.87 -5.12
N ARG A 200 -29.18 -1.09 -4.31
CA ARG A 200 -28.12 -0.18 -4.76
C ARG A 200 -26.71 -0.60 -4.38
N TYR A 201 -26.56 -1.25 -3.23
CA TYR A 201 -25.27 -1.64 -2.69
C TYR A 201 -25.19 -3.15 -2.50
N GLN A 202 -23.97 -3.65 -2.61
CA GLN A 202 -23.61 -5.04 -2.36
C GLN A 202 -22.33 -5.07 -1.52
N VAL A 203 -22.13 -6.15 -0.76
CA VAL A 203 -20.94 -6.33 0.07
C VAL A 203 -19.94 -7.18 -0.70
N GLU A 204 -18.75 -6.61 -0.96
CA GLU A 204 -17.59 -7.35 -1.46
C GLU A 204 -16.69 -7.74 -0.28
N ARG A 205 -16.32 -9.03 -0.21
CA ARG A 205 -15.44 -9.59 0.82
C ARG A 205 -14.16 -10.10 0.16
N GLY A 206 -13.03 -9.48 0.51
CA GLY A 206 -11.68 -9.92 0.12
C GLY A 206 -10.79 -10.08 1.35
N VAL A 207 -9.61 -10.70 1.23
CA VAL A 207 -8.77 -11.10 2.38
C VAL A 207 -8.44 -9.95 3.35
N GLY A 208 -8.11 -8.77 2.83
CA GLY A 208 -7.68 -7.62 3.64
C GLY A 208 -8.74 -6.55 3.90
N ALA A 209 -9.95 -6.69 3.33
CA ALA A 209 -10.99 -5.66 3.43
C ALA A 209 -12.40 -6.19 3.16
N ILE A 210 -13.39 -5.45 3.67
CA ILE A 210 -14.79 -5.56 3.30
C ILE A 210 -15.21 -4.24 2.67
N THR A 211 -15.76 -4.28 1.46
CA THR A 211 -16.13 -3.07 0.73
C THR A 211 -17.62 -3.06 0.44
N PHE A 212 -18.29 -1.97 0.80
CA PHE A 212 -19.64 -1.66 0.35
C PHE A 212 -19.52 -1.03 -1.04
N VAL A 213 -19.96 -1.76 -2.06
CA VAL A 213 -19.76 -1.38 -3.47
C VAL A 213 -21.12 -1.03 -4.08
N PRO A 214 -21.26 0.13 -4.76
CA PRO A 214 -22.44 0.42 -5.57
C PRO A 214 -22.60 -0.63 -6.67
N ARG A 215 -23.83 -1.04 -6.96
CA ARG A 215 -24.13 -1.95 -8.07
C ARG A 215 -23.87 -1.28 -9.41
N VAL A 216 -23.76 -2.12 -10.44
CA VAL A 216 -23.60 -1.66 -11.83
C VAL A 216 -24.75 -0.71 -12.16
N ASP A 217 -24.41 0.46 -12.70
CA ASP A 217 -25.30 1.57 -13.07
C ASP A 217 -25.86 2.43 -11.93
N GLU A 218 -25.50 2.17 -10.67
CA GLU A 218 -25.91 3.01 -9.53
C GLU A 218 -24.90 4.10 -9.22
N GLU A 219 -25.39 5.30 -8.93
CA GLU A 219 -24.57 6.39 -8.41
C GLU A 219 -24.23 6.13 -6.94
N GLY A 220 -22.94 6.20 -6.60
CA GLY A 220 -22.51 5.92 -5.24
C GLY A 220 -21.00 5.85 -5.11
N ARG A 221 -20.54 5.79 -3.85
CA ARG A 221 -19.13 5.70 -3.50
C ARG A 221 -18.84 4.35 -2.85
N ARG A 222 -17.71 3.75 -3.18
CA ARG A 222 -17.21 2.58 -2.46
C ARG A 222 -16.74 2.98 -1.07
N ILE A 223 -17.24 2.29 -0.05
CA ILE A 223 -16.79 2.44 1.34
C ILE A 223 -16.06 1.16 1.72
N GLN A 224 -14.75 1.26 1.95
CA GLN A 224 -13.89 0.11 2.22
C GLN A 224 -13.51 0.08 3.70
N VAL A 225 -13.83 -1.01 4.40
CA VAL A 225 -13.39 -1.25 5.78
C VAL A 225 -12.16 -2.16 5.76
N VAL A 226 -11.05 -1.66 6.29
CA VAL A 226 -9.75 -2.35 6.34
C VAL A 226 -9.77 -3.37 7.48
N LEU A 227 -9.41 -4.63 7.19
CA LEU A 227 -9.38 -5.73 8.17
C LEU A 227 -8.01 -5.93 8.83
N LYS A 228 -7.24 -4.86 8.95
CA LYS A 228 -6.02 -4.87 9.76
C LYS A 228 -6.34 -4.23 11.10
N SER A 229 -5.99 -4.92 12.19
CA SER A 229 -6.17 -4.36 13.52
C SER A 229 -5.09 -3.32 13.79
N TYR A 230 -5.51 -2.22 14.43
CA TYR A 230 -4.64 -1.15 14.89
C TYR A 230 -4.98 -0.80 16.33
N ARG A 231 -4.05 -0.25 17.10
CA ARG A 231 -4.32 0.20 18.47
C ARG A 231 -4.98 1.58 18.48
N ASN A 232 -4.54 2.46 17.60
CA ASN A 232 -4.99 3.85 17.52
C ASN A 232 -4.73 4.49 16.14
N PRO A 233 -5.26 5.69 15.87
CA PRO A 233 -5.04 6.44 14.62
C PRO A 233 -3.58 6.76 14.28
N ALA A 234 -2.71 7.03 15.25
CA ALA A 234 -1.31 7.31 14.96
C ALA A 234 -0.60 6.09 14.35
N GLU A 235 -0.90 4.88 14.86
CA GLU A 235 -0.41 3.63 14.27
C GLU A 235 -0.91 3.43 12.82
N ILE A 236 -2.18 3.76 12.55
CA ILE A 236 -2.75 3.69 11.20
C ILE A 236 -1.91 4.54 10.24
N LEU A 237 -1.69 5.82 10.58
CA LEU A 237 -0.96 6.75 9.73
C LEU A 237 0.53 6.40 9.60
N ALA A 238 1.15 5.88 10.66
CA ALA A 238 2.54 5.42 10.65
C ALA A 238 2.75 4.21 9.71
N SER A 239 1.69 3.43 9.46
CA SER A 239 1.77 2.26 8.57
C SER A 239 1.75 2.58 7.07
N PHE A 240 1.47 3.84 6.69
CA PHE A 240 1.34 4.24 5.29
C PHE A 240 2.70 4.38 4.58
N ASP A 241 2.66 4.11 3.28
CA ASP A 241 3.80 4.08 2.37
C ASP A 241 4.18 5.46 1.80
N PHE A 242 3.21 6.36 1.66
CA PHE A 242 3.41 7.73 1.18
C PHE A 242 3.08 8.76 2.24
N ASP A 243 3.94 9.77 2.34
CA ASP A 243 3.85 10.75 3.40
C ASP A 243 2.65 11.68 3.24
N GLN A 244 2.36 12.14 2.01
CA GLN A 244 1.25 13.07 1.76
C GLN A 244 -0.14 12.50 2.09
N VAL A 245 -0.27 11.18 2.28
CA VAL A 245 -1.54 10.56 2.65
C VAL A 245 -1.61 10.15 4.12
N CYS A 246 -0.57 10.42 4.92
CA CYS A 246 -0.55 10.17 6.36
C CYS A 246 -1.38 11.21 7.13
N MET A 247 -2.68 11.27 6.80
CA MET A 247 -3.71 12.12 7.39
C MET A 247 -5.03 11.37 7.47
N GLY A 248 -5.89 11.77 8.41
CA GLY A 248 -7.19 11.14 8.60
C GLY A 248 -8.21 12.00 9.33
N TYR A 249 -9.41 11.47 9.51
CA TYR A 249 -10.55 12.13 10.14
C TYR A 249 -11.20 11.17 11.13
N ASP A 250 -11.41 11.63 12.36
CA ASP A 250 -11.94 10.83 13.47
C ASP A 250 -13.44 11.06 13.74
N GLY A 251 -14.13 11.73 12.82
CA GLY A 251 -15.53 12.14 13.02
C GLY A 251 -15.69 13.55 13.57
N THR A 252 -14.63 14.15 14.12
CA THR A 252 -14.64 15.50 14.70
C THR A 252 -13.63 16.42 14.02
N SER A 253 -12.36 16.00 13.96
CA SER A 253 -11.23 16.80 13.48
C SER A 253 -10.44 16.07 12.41
N VAL A 254 -9.79 16.84 11.53
CA VAL A 254 -8.81 16.29 10.58
C VAL A 254 -7.44 16.28 11.26
N TRP A 255 -6.75 15.15 11.18
CA TRP A 255 -5.47 14.89 11.81
C TRP A 255 -4.39 14.64 10.77
N LEU A 256 -3.20 15.19 10.98
CA LEU A 256 -2.04 15.04 10.12
C LEU A 256 -0.86 14.51 10.94
N SER A 257 -0.09 13.60 10.36
CA SER A 257 1.25 13.31 10.88
C SER A 257 2.24 14.41 10.45
N LEU A 258 3.38 14.51 11.14
CA LEU A 258 4.46 15.45 10.76
C LEU A 258 4.97 15.19 9.33
N ARG A 259 5.08 13.93 8.92
CA ARG A 259 5.47 13.57 7.55
C ARG A 259 4.46 14.05 6.51
N ALA A 260 3.15 14.04 6.82
CA ALA A 260 2.14 14.56 5.91
C ALA A 260 2.29 16.07 5.74
N LEU A 261 2.44 16.81 6.84
CA LEU A 261 2.65 18.25 6.75
C LEU A 261 3.94 18.59 5.98
N ARG A 262 5.04 17.88 6.26
CA ARG A 262 6.29 18.01 5.49
C ARG A 262 6.05 17.73 4.00
N ALA A 263 5.31 16.68 3.65
CA ALA A 263 5.00 16.37 2.25
C ALA A 263 4.13 17.44 1.58
N LEU A 264 3.22 18.10 2.30
CA LEU A 264 2.44 19.21 1.78
C LEU A 264 3.34 20.41 1.45
N GLY A 265 4.26 20.77 2.36
CA GLY A 265 5.20 21.89 2.20
C GLY A 265 6.35 21.64 1.24
N THR A 266 6.86 20.42 1.14
CA THR A 266 7.93 20.10 0.20
C THR A 266 7.42 19.57 -1.12
N GLY A 267 6.21 19.02 -1.19
CA GLY A 267 5.70 18.31 -2.37
C GLY A 267 6.40 16.97 -2.64
N TYR A 268 7.01 16.36 -1.64
CA TYR A 268 7.72 15.08 -1.75
C TYR A 268 7.29 14.09 -0.67
N THR A 269 7.21 12.81 -1.02
CA THR A 269 7.41 11.71 -0.06
C THR A 269 8.89 11.47 0.11
N PHE A 270 9.35 11.43 1.35
CA PHE A 270 10.72 11.09 1.72
C PHE A 270 10.84 9.58 1.84
N THR A 271 11.90 8.99 1.30
CA THR A 271 12.12 7.55 1.42
C THR A 271 13.58 7.16 1.54
N THR A 272 13.85 6.28 2.49
CA THR A 272 15.09 5.52 2.67
C THR A 272 14.94 4.09 2.12
N GLY A 273 14.11 3.92 1.08
CA GLY A 273 13.83 2.61 0.50
C GLY A 273 12.52 1.98 0.96
N ALA A 274 11.84 2.51 1.98
CA ALA A 274 10.52 2.03 2.42
C ALA A 274 9.44 2.01 1.31
N ILE A 275 9.67 2.77 0.22
CA ILE A 275 8.84 2.73 -0.99
C ILE A 275 8.86 1.36 -1.70
N SER A 276 9.80 0.48 -1.36
CA SER A 276 9.87 -0.88 -1.88
C SER A 276 8.68 -1.76 -1.47
N SER A 277 7.97 -1.35 -0.41
CA SER A 277 6.68 -1.93 -0.01
C SER A 277 5.48 -1.45 -0.86
N SER A 278 5.73 -0.51 -1.78
CA SER A 278 4.71 0.15 -2.60
C SER A 278 4.84 -0.18 -4.09
N PHE A 279 3.91 0.34 -4.88
CA PHE A 279 3.77 0.10 -6.31
C PHE A 279 4.18 1.26 -7.19
N ALA A 280 4.67 0.91 -8.38
CA ALA A 280 4.85 1.85 -9.48
C ALA A 280 3.59 2.68 -9.78
N ALA A 281 2.40 2.07 -9.78
CA ALA A 281 1.15 2.77 -10.05
C ALA A 281 0.81 3.82 -8.99
N ARG A 282 1.04 3.55 -7.71
CA ARG A 282 0.83 4.54 -6.64
C ARG A 282 1.82 5.69 -6.77
N ILE A 283 3.09 5.41 -7.10
CA ILE A 283 4.10 6.45 -7.35
C ILE A 283 3.67 7.34 -8.53
N VAL A 284 3.30 6.74 -9.66
CA VAL A 284 2.84 7.47 -10.85
C VAL A 284 1.56 8.26 -10.54
N LYS A 285 0.60 7.67 -9.82
CA LYS A 285 -0.65 8.33 -9.38
C LYS A 285 -0.39 9.56 -8.51
N TYR A 286 0.53 9.51 -7.55
CA TYR A 286 0.84 10.69 -6.73
C TYR A 286 1.74 11.69 -7.47
N GLY A 287 2.59 11.20 -8.39
CA GLY A 287 3.29 12.03 -9.37
C GLY A 287 2.32 12.87 -10.20
N THR A 288 1.19 12.31 -10.67
CA THR A 288 0.16 13.07 -11.40
C THR A 288 -0.59 14.06 -10.53
N ARG A 289 -0.63 13.86 -9.21
CA ARG A 289 -1.16 14.80 -8.21
C ARG A 289 -0.13 15.84 -7.73
N GLY A 290 1.05 15.87 -8.33
CA GLY A 290 2.09 16.86 -8.02
C GLY A 290 2.91 16.57 -6.75
N TYR A 291 3.04 15.29 -6.38
CA TYR A 291 3.94 14.81 -5.34
C TYR A 291 5.05 13.93 -5.92
N GLY A 292 6.30 14.32 -5.71
CA GLY A 292 7.48 13.54 -6.11
C GLY A 292 7.96 12.59 -5.02
N LEU A 293 9.04 11.87 -5.32
CA LEU A 293 9.85 11.14 -4.34
C LEU A 293 11.17 11.87 -4.11
N LEU A 294 11.58 11.95 -2.83
CA LEU A 294 12.90 12.40 -2.41
C LEU A 294 13.62 11.20 -1.79
N VAL A 295 14.64 10.69 -2.48
CA VAL A 295 15.47 9.58 -2.01
C VAL A 295 16.73 10.15 -1.37
N ARG A 296 16.97 9.80 -0.11
CA ARG A 296 18.15 10.20 0.65
C ARG A 296 18.50 9.07 1.63
N PRO A 297 19.80 8.82 1.93
CA PRO A 297 20.17 7.99 3.08
C PRO A 297 19.55 8.52 4.37
N GLY A 298 19.27 7.62 5.32
CA GLY A 298 18.98 8.05 6.69
C GLY A 298 20.23 8.67 7.31
N ASP A 299 20.08 9.78 8.02
CA ASP A 299 21.19 10.61 8.54
C ASP A 299 21.89 9.98 9.78
N ASP A 300 22.05 8.65 9.83
CA ASP A 300 22.91 8.00 10.83
C ASP A 300 24.41 8.11 10.46
N THR A 301 24.72 8.55 9.24
CA THR A 301 26.03 9.05 8.82
C THR A 301 26.09 10.55 9.13
N ALA A 302 27.10 10.99 9.88
CA ALA A 302 27.25 12.38 10.29
C ALA A 302 27.17 13.34 9.09
N GLU A 303 26.68 14.57 9.29
CA GLU A 303 26.44 15.57 8.24
C GLU A 303 27.70 15.96 7.44
N ASP A 304 28.89 15.53 7.89
CA ASP A 304 30.21 15.74 7.28
C ASP A 304 30.84 14.44 6.70
N ASP A 305 30.07 13.38 6.42
CA ASP A 305 30.58 12.21 5.70
C ASP A 305 30.72 12.52 4.20
N GLU A 306 31.94 12.76 3.72
CA GLU A 306 32.27 12.84 2.28
C GLU A 306 31.68 11.65 1.48
N ASP A 307 31.51 10.51 2.15
CA ASP A 307 30.91 9.28 1.62
C ASP A 307 29.41 9.43 1.29
N GLY A 308 28.65 10.20 2.07
CA GLY A 308 27.21 10.41 1.88
C GLY A 308 26.89 11.29 0.67
N ASP A 309 27.64 12.38 0.49
CA ASP A 309 27.52 13.24 -0.68
C ASP A 309 28.01 12.54 -1.95
N SER A 310 29.11 11.79 -1.86
CA SER A 310 29.58 10.93 -2.94
C SER A 310 28.52 9.90 -3.35
N LEU A 311 27.85 9.27 -2.39
CA LEU A 311 26.74 8.36 -2.64
C LEU A 311 25.59 9.05 -3.38
N LEU A 312 25.10 10.18 -2.88
CA LEU A 312 24.02 10.94 -3.52
C LEU A 312 24.37 11.34 -4.97
N GLN A 313 25.58 11.84 -5.20
CA GLN A 313 26.06 12.15 -6.55
C GLN A 313 26.07 10.92 -7.46
N ASN A 314 26.47 9.75 -6.94
CA ASN A 314 26.46 8.50 -7.70
C ASN A 314 25.03 8.05 -8.04
N LEU A 315 24.08 8.21 -7.10
CA LEU A 315 22.67 7.92 -7.32
C LEU A 315 22.05 8.86 -8.37
N GLU A 316 22.35 10.16 -8.31
CA GLU A 316 21.92 11.14 -9.32
C GLU A 316 22.49 10.80 -10.71
N ARG A 317 23.79 10.52 -10.80
CA ARG A 317 24.43 10.09 -12.06
C ARG A 317 23.79 8.83 -12.63
N LEU A 318 23.42 7.87 -11.78
CA LEU A 318 22.74 6.65 -12.21
C LEU A 318 21.34 6.96 -12.75
N GLN A 319 20.56 7.81 -12.06
CA GLN A 319 19.26 8.26 -12.55
C GLN A 319 19.39 8.95 -13.91
N GLU A 320 20.28 9.93 -14.04
CA GLU A 320 20.51 10.63 -15.30
C GLU A 320 20.92 9.68 -16.44
N LYS A 321 21.80 8.72 -16.15
CA LYS A 321 22.21 7.69 -17.11
C LYS A 321 21.00 6.88 -17.59
N LYS A 322 20.11 6.47 -16.69
CA LYS A 322 18.86 5.75 -17.05
C LYS A 322 17.93 6.62 -17.89
N CYS A 323 17.74 7.89 -17.52
CA CYS A 323 16.92 8.83 -18.31
C CYS A 323 17.46 9.03 -19.73
N ARG A 324 18.79 9.18 -19.88
CA ARG A 324 19.45 9.30 -21.19
C ARG A 324 19.33 8.03 -22.01
N GLU A 325 19.51 6.86 -21.40
CA GLU A 325 19.35 5.56 -22.06
C GLU A 325 17.92 5.41 -22.63
N ILE A 326 16.91 5.65 -21.79
CA ILE A 326 15.50 5.55 -22.16
C ILE A 326 15.16 6.52 -23.28
N SER A 327 15.60 7.77 -23.15
CA SER A 327 15.39 8.81 -24.17
C SER A 327 16.07 8.46 -25.50
N HIS A 328 17.30 7.94 -25.47
CA HIS A 328 18.01 7.50 -26.66
C HIS A 328 17.27 6.34 -27.35
N ARG A 329 16.87 5.32 -26.58
CA ARG A 329 16.09 4.19 -27.09
C ARG A 329 14.81 4.63 -27.76
N PHE A 330 14.08 5.59 -27.18
CA PHE A 330 12.86 6.11 -27.79
C PHE A 330 13.11 6.83 -29.12
N ARG A 331 14.20 7.62 -29.22
CA ARG A 331 14.54 8.39 -30.42
C ARG A 331 14.95 7.54 -31.63
N VAL A 332 15.65 6.42 -31.39
CA VAL A 332 16.17 5.54 -32.46
C VAL A 332 15.15 4.53 -32.99
N LEU A 333 13.96 4.45 -32.39
CA LEU A 333 12.90 3.57 -32.88
C LEU A 333 12.33 4.06 -34.23
N PRO A 334 11.88 3.14 -35.10
CA PRO A 334 11.20 3.52 -36.33
C PRO A 334 9.88 4.25 -35.99
N TRP A 335 9.65 5.39 -36.63
CA TRP A 335 8.47 6.25 -36.42
C TRP A 335 7.28 5.83 -37.29
N SER A 336 7.11 4.53 -37.53
CA SER A 336 6.06 3.97 -38.38
C SER A 336 4.75 3.64 -37.65
N GLY A 337 4.61 4.01 -36.36
CA GLY A 337 3.40 3.78 -35.58
C GLY A 337 3.39 4.44 -34.19
N VAL A 338 2.27 4.29 -33.47
CA VAL A 338 2.00 4.97 -32.18
C VAL A 338 2.53 4.23 -30.95
N GLY A 339 2.98 2.98 -31.09
CA GLY A 339 3.37 2.09 -29.98
C GLY A 339 4.81 2.22 -29.50
N ASN A 340 5.54 3.27 -29.87
CA ASN A 340 6.96 3.39 -29.54
C ASN A 340 7.22 3.52 -28.03
N TYR A 341 6.30 4.14 -27.28
CA TYR A 341 6.42 4.25 -25.83
C TYR A 341 6.30 2.87 -25.16
N ARG A 342 5.23 2.12 -25.45
CA ARG A 342 5.05 0.73 -24.99
C ARG A 342 6.25 -0.15 -25.32
N ARG A 343 6.82 -0.04 -26.53
CA ARG A 343 8.04 -0.77 -26.91
C ARG A 343 9.24 -0.48 -26.00
N VAL A 344 9.45 0.79 -25.65
CA VAL A 344 10.50 1.19 -24.70
C VAL A 344 10.19 0.65 -23.32
N PHE A 345 8.95 0.83 -22.83
CA PHE A 345 8.49 0.31 -21.55
C PHE A 345 8.76 -1.20 -21.42
N ASP A 346 8.28 -2.01 -22.37
CA ASP A 346 8.46 -3.47 -22.40
C ASP A 346 9.93 -3.87 -22.42
N LYS A 347 10.77 -3.09 -23.12
CA LYS A 347 12.21 -3.35 -23.17
C LYS A 347 12.84 -3.08 -21.82
N MET A 348 12.53 -1.94 -21.19
CA MET A 348 13.07 -1.57 -19.88
C MET A 348 12.60 -2.53 -18.79
N LYS A 349 11.33 -2.93 -18.81
CA LYS A 349 10.77 -3.90 -17.86
C LYS A 349 11.47 -5.25 -17.95
N ARG A 350 11.77 -5.73 -19.16
CA ARG A 350 12.50 -7.00 -19.38
C ARG A 350 13.96 -6.96 -18.96
N THR A 351 14.58 -5.77 -18.93
CA THR A 351 15.97 -5.59 -18.51
C THR A 351 16.12 -5.29 -17.03
N ALA A 352 15.04 -4.96 -16.33
CA ALA A 352 15.06 -4.75 -14.89
C ALA A 352 15.27 -6.09 -14.17
N SER A 353 16.20 -6.13 -13.21
CA SER A 353 16.46 -7.30 -12.37
C SER A 353 15.32 -7.57 -11.39
N ASN A 354 14.65 -6.51 -10.94
CA ASN A 354 13.63 -6.54 -9.91
C ASN A 354 12.34 -5.82 -10.33
N ASN A 355 11.34 -5.86 -9.45
CA ASN A 355 10.20 -4.96 -9.54
C ASN A 355 10.63 -3.50 -9.41
N TRP A 356 9.81 -2.61 -9.96
CA TRP A 356 10.15 -1.20 -10.12
C TRP A 356 10.55 -0.49 -8.82
N THR A 357 9.99 -0.89 -7.69
CA THR A 357 10.21 -0.25 -6.39
C THR A 357 11.21 -0.99 -5.51
N HIS A 358 11.58 -2.22 -5.86
CA HIS A 358 12.40 -3.09 -5.01
C HIS A 358 13.90 -2.74 -5.00
N SER A 359 14.33 -1.86 -5.91
CA SER A 359 15.67 -1.30 -5.82
C SER A 359 15.78 0.08 -6.43
N PHE A 360 16.81 0.83 -6.02
CA PHE A 360 17.05 2.17 -6.54
C PHE A 360 17.23 2.17 -8.07
N SER A 361 17.98 1.22 -8.62
CA SER A 361 18.23 1.12 -10.08
C SER A 361 16.94 0.88 -10.86
N SER A 362 16.05 0.03 -10.33
CA SER A 362 14.73 -0.24 -10.91
C SER A 362 13.83 1.00 -10.80
N LEU A 363 13.87 1.71 -9.68
CA LEU A 363 13.09 2.93 -9.46
C LEU A 363 13.55 4.07 -10.37
N ALA A 364 14.87 4.25 -10.51
CA ALA A 364 15.47 5.20 -11.43
C ALA A 364 15.10 4.92 -12.89
N THR A 365 14.96 3.65 -13.26
CA THR A 365 14.46 3.25 -14.58
C THR A 365 13.00 3.66 -14.76
N LEU A 366 12.14 3.45 -13.75
CA LEU A 366 10.76 3.92 -13.77
C LEU A 366 10.68 5.46 -13.82
N ALA A 367 11.53 6.17 -13.10
CA ALA A 367 11.61 7.63 -13.11
C ALA A 367 11.99 8.16 -14.51
N GLY A 368 12.88 7.48 -15.22
CA GLY A 368 13.21 7.83 -16.62
C GLY A 368 12.06 7.54 -17.59
N LEU A 369 11.25 6.49 -17.36
CA LEU A 369 10.02 6.25 -18.12
C LEU A 369 8.98 7.34 -17.85
N TRP A 370 8.84 7.78 -16.58
CA TRP A 370 8.01 8.92 -16.21
C TRP A 370 8.45 10.21 -16.90
N GLU A 371 9.74 10.54 -16.89
CA GLU A 371 10.27 11.72 -17.57
C GLU A 371 9.97 11.68 -19.08
N LEU A 372 10.17 10.53 -19.71
CA LEU A 372 9.83 10.33 -21.12
C LEU A 372 8.32 10.52 -21.35
N ALA A 373 7.48 9.93 -20.50
CA ALA A 373 6.03 10.02 -20.58
C ALA A 373 5.56 11.48 -20.43
N TYR A 374 6.11 12.21 -19.48
CA TYR A 374 5.83 13.64 -19.28
C TYR A 374 6.23 14.45 -20.52
N LYS A 375 7.47 14.30 -21.00
CA LYS A 375 7.99 15.05 -22.16
C LYS A 375 7.25 14.73 -23.47
N THR A 376 6.61 13.57 -23.57
CA THR A 376 5.91 13.12 -24.78
C THR A 376 4.38 13.17 -24.65
N GLY A 377 3.84 13.62 -23.51
CA GLY A 377 2.40 13.68 -23.25
C GLY A 377 1.73 12.30 -23.05
N ARG A 378 2.49 11.28 -22.65
CA ARG A 378 2.07 9.86 -22.56
C ARG A 378 1.97 9.33 -21.13
N ILE A 379 1.74 10.21 -20.15
CA ILE A 379 1.56 9.81 -18.73
C ILE A 379 0.42 8.79 -18.59
N PHE A 380 -0.66 8.95 -19.36
CA PHE A 380 -1.78 8.00 -19.35
C PHE A 380 -1.35 6.59 -19.79
N GLU A 381 -0.55 6.46 -20.86
CA GLU A 381 0.01 5.16 -21.27
C GLU A 381 0.88 4.57 -20.17
N LEU A 382 1.73 5.37 -19.50
CA LEU A 382 2.50 4.87 -18.35
C LEU A 382 1.59 4.35 -17.24
N MET A 383 0.52 5.08 -16.89
CA MET A 383 -0.46 4.68 -15.87
C MET A 383 -1.16 3.37 -16.21
N GLU A 384 -1.52 3.15 -17.48
CA GLU A 384 -2.08 1.88 -17.95
C GLU A 384 -1.06 0.75 -17.80
N GLU A 385 0.20 0.97 -18.21
CA GLU A 385 1.26 -0.05 -18.15
C GLU A 385 1.65 -0.44 -16.73
N VAL A 386 1.65 0.50 -15.78
CA VAL A 386 1.92 0.20 -14.36
C VAL A 386 0.70 -0.33 -13.61
N GLY A 387 -0.48 -0.32 -14.23
CA GLY A 387 -1.71 -0.92 -13.72
C GLY A 387 -2.44 -0.05 -12.70
N ALA A 388 -3.00 1.08 -13.11
CA ALA A 388 -3.76 1.96 -12.21
C ALA A 388 -5.10 1.33 -11.73
N CYS A 389 -5.09 0.69 -10.56
CA CYS A 389 -6.27 0.46 -9.70
C CYS A 389 -5.86 0.54 -8.22
N SER A 390 -6.55 1.37 -7.44
CA SER A 390 -6.21 1.71 -6.06
C SER A 390 -6.66 0.66 -5.04
N HIS A 391 -5.74 -0.14 -4.49
CA HIS A 391 -6.04 -0.98 -3.31
C HIS A 391 -4.90 -0.99 -2.28
N PHE A 392 -5.22 -1.48 -1.07
CA PHE A 392 -4.48 -1.32 0.18
C PHE A 392 -3.11 -1.98 0.28
N TYR A 393 -2.85 -3.02 -0.52
CA TYR A 393 -1.68 -3.88 -0.32
C TYR A 393 -0.78 -3.93 -1.57
N GLY A 394 0.43 -3.44 -1.35
CA GLY A 394 1.43 -2.94 -2.28
C GLY A 394 2.08 -3.88 -3.31
N LEU A 395 1.59 -5.10 -3.58
CA LEU A 395 2.37 -6.08 -4.36
C LEU A 395 1.87 -6.58 -5.74
N TYR A 396 0.57 -6.75 -6.03
CA TYR A 396 0.13 -7.18 -7.38
C TYR A 396 -1.20 -6.60 -7.94
N GLU A 397 -1.17 -5.34 -8.39
CA GLU A 397 -2.31 -4.63 -9.01
C GLU A 397 -2.68 -5.16 -10.42
N GLY A 398 -3.99 -5.14 -10.75
CA GLY A 398 -4.56 -5.58 -12.03
C GLY A 398 -5.05 -7.04 -12.08
N SER A 399 -4.65 -7.87 -11.11
CA SER A 399 -5.19 -9.23 -10.96
C SER A 399 -6.65 -9.21 -10.49
N GLU A 400 -7.02 -8.25 -9.63
CA GLU A 400 -8.33 -8.19 -8.99
C GLU A 400 -9.51 -7.95 -9.94
N THR A 401 -9.29 -7.22 -11.04
CA THR A 401 -10.33 -6.94 -12.05
C THR A 401 -10.64 -8.15 -12.91
N VAL A 402 -9.74 -9.13 -12.98
CA VAL A 402 -9.90 -10.32 -13.82
C VAL A 402 -10.15 -11.57 -12.97
N VAL A 403 -9.27 -11.83 -12.01
CA VAL A 403 -9.35 -12.96 -11.07
C VAL A 403 -10.52 -12.82 -10.09
N GLY A 404 -10.95 -11.59 -9.84
CA GLY A 404 -12.14 -11.31 -9.06
C GLY A 404 -13.41 -11.95 -9.58
N TYR A 405 -13.46 -12.25 -10.88
CA TYR A 405 -14.59 -12.90 -11.54
C TYR A 405 -14.33 -14.37 -11.85
N PHE A 406 -13.11 -14.87 -11.58
CA PHE A 406 -12.78 -16.26 -11.87
C PHE A 406 -13.67 -17.18 -11.06
N ASP A 407 -14.33 -18.10 -11.74
CA ASP A 407 -14.99 -19.20 -11.05
C ASP A 407 -13.95 -20.23 -10.57
N CYS A 408 -14.38 -21.15 -9.71
CA CYS A 408 -13.47 -22.12 -9.11
C CYS A 408 -12.89 -23.11 -10.16
N GLN A 409 -13.55 -23.25 -11.31
CA GLN A 409 -13.10 -24.11 -12.39
C GLN A 409 -12.01 -23.42 -13.22
N GLU A 410 -12.14 -22.12 -13.51
CA GLU A 410 -11.11 -21.31 -14.18
C GLU A 410 -9.82 -21.23 -13.35
N TRP A 411 -9.95 -21.14 -12.02
CA TRP A 411 -8.83 -21.28 -11.09
C TRP A 411 -8.14 -22.64 -11.24
N LEU A 412 -8.89 -23.75 -11.24
CA LEU A 412 -8.33 -25.09 -11.42
C LEU A 412 -7.67 -25.29 -12.77
N GLU A 413 -8.31 -24.85 -13.84
CA GLU A 413 -7.80 -24.98 -15.19
C GLU A 413 -6.47 -24.24 -15.31
N THR A 414 -6.37 -23.06 -14.72
CA THR A 414 -5.11 -22.31 -14.69
C THR A 414 -4.05 -22.98 -13.81
N LEU A 415 -4.42 -23.43 -12.61
CA LEU A 415 -3.49 -24.17 -11.74
C LEU A 415 -3.04 -25.49 -12.36
N SER A 416 -3.86 -26.13 -13.19
CA SER A 416 -3.48 -27.35 -13.92
C SER A 416 -2.38 -27.11 -14.95
N LYS A 417 -2.24 -25.87 -15.45
CA LYS A 417 -1.11 -25.47 -16.30
C LYS A 417 0.20 -25.41 -15.51
N MET A 418 0.13 -25.19 -14.19
CA MET A 418 1.29 -25.16 -13.28
C MET A 418 1.59 -26.54 -12.68
N SER A 419 0.54 -27.25 -12.26
CA SER A 419 0.59 -28.59 -11.67
C SER A 419 -0.31 -29.54 -12.46
N PRO A 420 0.23 -30.28 -13.46
CA PRO A 420 -0.56 -31.17 -14.33
C PRO A 420 -1.39 -32.22 -13.59
N SER A 421 -1.01 -32.58 -12.36
CA SER A 421 -1.78 -33.48 -11.49
C SER A 421 -3.21 -33.00 -11.21
N LEU A 422 -3.49 -31.70 -11.39
CA LEU A 422 -4.80 -31.09 -11.19
C LEU A 422 -5.73 -31.21 -12.40
N ALA A 423 -5.23 -31.63 -13.58
CA ALA A 423 -6.00 -31.60 -14.84
C ALA A 423 -7.31 -32.40 -14.81
N LYS A 424 -7.40 -33.46 -13.98
CA LYS A 424 -8.61 -34.29 -13.84
C LYS A 424 -9.42 -33.99 -12.59
N ARG A 425 -9.02 -32.98 -11.80
CA ARG A 425 -9.64 -32.65 -10.53
C ARG A 425 -10.88 -31.78 -10.75
N ARG A 426 -11.89 -31.98 -9.90
CA ARG A 426 -13.02 -31.05 -9.73
C ARG A 426 -12.88 -30.30 -8.42
N TRP A 427 -13.31 -29.04 -8.39
CA TRP A 427 -13.23 -28.22 -7.19
C TRP A 427 -14.11 -28.85 -6.10
N PRO A 428 -13.55 -29.23 -4.94
CA PRO A 428 -14.30 -29.98 -3.94
C PRO A 428 -15.23 -29.10 -3.09
N PHE A 429 -15.12 -27.78 -3.22
CA PHE A 429 -15.76 -26.79 -2.37
C PHE A 429 -16.88 -26.04 -3.12
N ARG A 430 -17.93 -25.63 -2.42
CA ARG A 430 -18.91 -24.67 -2.97
C ARG A 430 -18.46 -23.22 -2.72
N GLU A 431 -17.42 -23.06 -1.91
CA GLU A 431 -16.84 -21.79 -1.50
C GLU A 431 -16.14 -21.08 -2.68
N LYS A 432 -16.26 -19.75 -2.70
CA LYS A 432 -15.58 -18.87 -3.65
C LYS A 432 -14.12 -18.72 -3.27
N VAL A 433 -13.27 -18.64 -4.30
CA VAL A 433 -11.84 -18.36 -4.16
C VAL A 433 -11.61 -16.86 -4.27
N TRP A 434 -10.59 -16.35 -3.57
CA TRP A 434 -10.07 -14.99 -3.70
C TRP A 434 -10.97 -13.89 -3.14
N LYS A 435 -12.16 -13.70 -3.70
CA LYS A 435 -13.15 -12.75 -3.22
C LYS A 435 -14.55 -13.19 -3.60
N PHE A 436 -15.55 -12.63 -2.92
CA PHE A 436 -16.94 -12.77 -3.36
C PHE A 436 -17.73 -11.50 -3.09
N THR A 437 -18.83 -11.39 -3.81
CA THR A 437 -19.81 -10.34 -3.63
C THR A 437 -21.13 -10.97 -3.22
N THR A 438 -21.85 -10.36 -2.28
CA THR A 438 -23.16 -10.82 -1.82
C THR A 438 -24.12 -9.66 -1.57
N MET A 439 -25.42 -9.97 -1.65
CA MET A 439 -26.51 -9.09 -1.22
C MET A 439 -26.90 -9.32 0.24
N ASP A 440 -26.27 -10.30 0.90
CA ASP A 440 -26.44 -10.52 2.34
C ASP A 440 -25.86 -9.35 3.13
N ASN A 441 -26.28 -9.23 4.39
CA ASN A 441 -25.71 -8.25 5.31
C ASN A 441 -24.21 -8.52 5.56
N VAL A 442 -23.50 -7.49 6.03
CA VAL A 442 -22.05 -7.49 6.23
C VAL A 442 -21.60 -8.55 7.24
N VAL A 443 -22.40 -8.84 8.27
CA VAL A 443 -22.07 -9.85 9.30
C VAL A 443 -22.13 -11.24 8.69
N SER A 444 -23.14 -11.53 7.87
CA SER A 444 -23.26 -12.78 7.13
C SER A 444 -22.10 -12.95 6.14
N ALA A 445 -21.75 -11.88 5.42
CA ALA A 445 -20.60 -11.86 4.53
C ALA A 445 -19.28 -12.09 5.30
N ALA A 446 -19.10 -11.49 6.47
CA ALA A 446 -17.90 -11.64 7.29
C ALA A 446 -17.75 -13.08 7.85
N ARG A 447 -18.86 -13.71 8.25
CA ARG A 447 -18.88 -15.09 8.79
C ARG A 447 -18.73 -16.16 7.70
N ARG A 448 -19.05 -15.85 6.45
CA ARG A 448 -18.92 -16.79 5.35
C ARG A 448 -17.44 -17.06 5.07
N ARG A 449 -17.07 -18.34 5.05
CA ARG A 449 -15.72 -18.80 4.74
C ARG A 449 -15.28 -18.33 3.35
N LEU A 450 -14.13 -17.68 3.30
CA LEU A 450 -13.40 -17.28 2.09
C LEU A 450 -12.16 -18.16 1.94
N VAL A 451 -11.92 -18.72 0.75
CA VAL A 451 -10.73 -19.54 0.49
C VAL A 451 -9.73 -18.75 -0.35
N GLN A 452 -8.50 -18.63 0.15
CA GLN A 452 -7.35 -18.11 -0.57
C GLN A 452 -6.48 -19.27 -1.03
N ILE A 453 -5.96 -19.18 -2.26
CA ILE A 453 -4.91 -20.08 -2.74
C ILE A 453 -3.59 -19.37 -2.53
N VAL A 454 -2.69 -19.99 -1.79
CA VAL A 454 -1.35 -19.46 -1.53
C VAL A 454 -0.33 -20.47 -2.01
N ILE A 455 0.67 -20.01 -2.75
CA ILE A 455 1.83 -20.82 -3.12
C ILE A 455 2.98 -20.37 -2.20
N ILE A 456 3.50 -21.31 -1.41
CA ILE A 456 4.53 -21.04 -0.40
C ILE A 456 5.62 -22.12 -0.44
N PRO A 457 6.85 -21.84 0.02
CA PRO A 457 7.91 -22.84 0.09
C PRO A 457 7.51 -24.07 0.91
N ILE A 458 8.00 -25.23 0.48
CA ILE A 458 7.75 -26.49 1.19
C ILE A 458 8.26 -26.40 2.63
N GLY A 459 7.42 -26.83 3.59
CA GLY A 459 7.78 -26.82 5.01
C GLY A 459 7.43 -25.52 5.74
N LEU A 460 7.13 -24.43 5.01
CA LEU A 460 6.69 -23.18 5.62
C LEU A 460 5.28 -23.33 6.19
N ARG A 461 4.41 -24.11 5.54
CA ARG A 461 3.05 -24.40 5.99
C ARG A 461 3.03 -24.99 7.40
N GLU A 462 3.81 -26.05 7.64
CA GLU A 462 3.88 -26.71 8.94
C GLU A 462 4.43 -25.77 10.01
N HIS A 463 5.40 -24.92 9.66
CA HIS A 463 5.92 -23.90 10.56
C HIS A 463 4.84 -22.87 10.94
N LEU A 464 4.10 -22.34 9.96
CA LEU A 464 2.99 -21.40 10.21
C LEU A 464 1.90 -22.04 11.08
N ASN A 465 1.58 -23.31 10.85
CA ASN A 465 0.62 -24.06 11.66
C ASN A 465 1.01 -24.19 13.13
N MET A 466 2.32 -24.22 13.43
CA MET A 466 2.83 -24.30 14.80
C MET A 466 2.96 -22.92 15.46
N GLU A 467 3.54 -21.95 14.75
CA GLU A 467 3.87 -20.63 15.33
C GLU A 467 2.72 -19.62 15.30
N ALA A 468 1.77 -19.77 14.38
CA ALA A 468 0.66 -18.85 14.19
C ALA A 468 -0.69 -19.58 13.99
N PRO A 469 -1.10 -20.48 14.91
CA PRO A 469 -2.30 -21.31 14.74
C PRO A 469 -3.61 -20.51 14.64
N GLY A 470 -3.65 -19.29 15.20
CA GLY A 470 -4.79 -18.38 15.06
C GLY A 470 -4.96 -17.80 13.64
N VAL A 471 -3.89 -17.80 12.84
CA VAL A 471 -3.91 -17.31 11.45
C VAL A 471 -4.14 -18.45 10.48
N GLY A 472 -3.38 -19.53 10.64
CA GLY A 472 -3.46 -20.75 9.85
C GLY A 472 -3.06 -21.94 10.70
N ASN A 473 -3.97 -22.87 10.92
CA ASN A 473 -3.71 -24.13 11.63
C ASN A 473 -3.89 -25.32 10.67
N ALA A 474 -3.81 -26.54 11.20
CA ALA A 474 -3.94 -27.76 10.41
C ALA A 474 -5.28 -27.90 9.65
N ASP A 475 -6.32 -27.15 10.04
CA ASP A 475 -7.63 -27.16 9.39
C ASP A 475 -7.83 -25.95 8.46
N THR A 476 -7.28 -24.79 8.81
CA THR A 476 -7.44 -23.54 8.04
C THR A 476 -6.34 -23.31 7.01
N LEU A 477 -5.13 -23.85 7.18
CA LEU A 477 -4.04 -23.77 6.22
C LEU A 477 -3.56 -25.18 5.84
N THR A 478 -4.10 -25.68 4.72
CA THR A 478 -3.91 -27.07 4.28
C THR A 478 -3.24 -27.16 2.93
N ARG A 479 -2.38 -28.17 2.74
CA ARG A 479 -1.86 -28.48 1.41
C ARG A 479 -3.01 -28.94 0.50
N MET A 480 -3.07 -28.39 -0.70
CA MET A 480 -4.04 -28.81 -1.70
C MET A 480 -3.75 -30.27 -2.10
N ARG A 481 -4.65 -31.21 -1.73
CA ARG A 481 -4.45 -32.66 -1.97
C ARG A 481 -4.10 -32.98 -3.44
N SER A 482 -3.34 -34.03 -3.70
CA SER A 482 -3.04 -34.49 -5.08
C SER A 482 -2.33 -33.44 -5.96
N THR A 483 -1.63 -32.49 -5.36
CA THR A 483 -0.73 -31.56 -6.06
C THR A 483 0.70 -32.07 -5.99
N THR A 484 1.40 -32.05 -7.12
CA THR A 484 2.85 -32.19 -7.13
C THR A 484 3.48 -30.90 -6.62
N ASP A 485 4.68 -31.00 -6.05
CA ASP A 485 5.45 -29.82 -5.71
C ASP A 485 5.71 -28.99 -6.98
N LEU A 486 5.56 -27.68 -6.85
CA LEU A 486 5.90 -26.73 -7.90
C LEU A 486 7.38 -26.42 -7.83
N VAL A 487 8.01 -26.30 -8.99
CA VAL A 487 9.38 -25.81 -9.13
C VAL A 487 9.34 -24.69 -10.16
N ASP A 488 9.94 -23.55 -9.84
CA ASP A 488 10.11 -22.47 -10.80
C ASP A 488 11.50 -22.52 -11.48
N VAL A 489 11.79 -21.56 -12.37
CA VAL A 489 13.07 -21.52 -13.10
C VAL A 489 14.30 -21.34 -12.21
N ASP A 490 14.13 -20.77 -11.01
CA ASP A 490 15.22 -20.56 -10.07
C ASP A 490 15.48 -21.81 -9.20
N GLY A 491 14.66 -22.86 -9.37
CA GLY A 491 14.78 -24.12 -8.62
C GLY A 491 14.03 -24.13 -7.29
N ASP A 492 13.30 -23.05 -6.98
CA ASP A 492 12.57 -22.92 -5.71
C ASP A 492 11.41 -23.93 -5.66
N GLN A 493 11.43 -24.78 -4.64
CA GLN A 493 10.39 -25.79 -4.42
C GLN A 493 9.26 -25.25 -3.55
N MET A 494 8.03 -25.32 -4.05
CA MET A 494 6.85 -24.74 -3.43
C MET A 494 5.67 -25.70 -3.40
N GLU A 495 4.77 -25.51 -2.46
CA GLU A 495 3.50 -26.22 -2.37
C GLU A 495 2.31 -25.28 -2.59
N ILE A 496 1.24 -25.80 -3.18
CA ILE A 496 -0.05 -25.10 -3.30
C ILE A 496 -0.85 -25.38 -2.04
N CYS A 497 -1.19 -24.34 -1.28
CA CYS A 497 -2.01 -24.43 -0.08
C CYS A 497 -3.35 -23.72 -0.23
N LEU A 498 -4.33 -24.18 0.54
CA LEU A 498 -5.63 -23.56 0.73
C LEU A 498 -5.66 -22.92 2.11
N TRP A 499 -5.76 -21.59 2.14
CA TRP A 499 -5.91 -20.81 3.35
C TRP A 499 -7.37 -20.36 3.52
N SER A 500 -8.01 -20.80 4.60
CA SER A 500 -9.40 -20.53 4.91
C SER A 500 -9.50 -19.36 5.86
N VAL A 501 -10.16 -18.30 5.40
CA VAL A 501 -10.41 -17.08 6.15
C VAL A 501 -11.88 -17.07 6.59
N THR A 502 -12.12 -17.04 7.89
CA THR A 502 -13.41 -16.94 8.57
C THR A 502 -13.46 -15.65 9.38
N SER A 503 -14.54 -15.39 10.14
CA SER A 503 -14.56 -14.22 11.04
C SER A 503 -13.46 -14.29 12.11
N GLU A 504 -13.06 -15.49 12.51
CA GLU A 504 -12.09 -15.75 13.60
C GLU A 504 -10.65 -15.35 13.25
N ASN A 505 -10.30 -15.33 11.96
CA ASN A 505 -8.94 -15.05 11.51
C ASN A 505 -8.90 -14.02 10.36
N MET A 506 -9.99 -13.29 10.13
CA MET A 506 -10.04 -12.26 9.08
C MET A 506 -9.27 -10.99 9.43
N CYS A 507 -9.18 -10.69 10.72
CA CYS A 507 -8.49 -9.51 11.19
C CYS A 507 -7.01 -9.84 11.37
N GLN A 508 -6.13 -9.05 10.75
CA GLN A 508 -4.69 -9.21 10.99
C GLN A 508 -4.39 -9.00 12.48
N PRO A 509 -3.69 -9.93 13.16
CA PRO A 509 -3.29 -9.74 14.55
C PRO A 509 -2.44 -8.49 14.77
N LEU A 510 -2.53 -7.88 15.97
CA LEU A 510 -1.84 -6.62 16.29
C LEU A 510 -0.32 -6.73 16.21
N GLU A 511 0.27 -7.81 16.73
CA GLU A 511 1.73 -7.95 16.80
C GLU A 511 2.21 -9.40 16.85
N GLY A 512 3.53 -9.58 16.89
CA GLY A 512 4.18 -10.88 17.00
C GLY A 512 4.20 -11.66 15.68
N VAL A 513 4.66 -12.92 15.78
CA VAL A 513 4.81 -13.82 14.62
C VAL A 513 3.49 -14.03 13.88
N ALA A 514 2.36 -14.06 14.60
CA ALA A 514 1.03 -14.18 14.00
C ALA A 514 0.71 -13.00 13.07
N SER A 515 1.06 -11.76 13.45
CA SER A 515 0.87 -10.59 12.59
C SER A 515 1.69 -10.70 11.30
N SER A 516 2.98 -11.05 11.43
CA SER A 516 3.89 -11.27 10.29
C SER A 516 3.43 -12.42 9.38
N ALA A 517 2.96 -13.53 9.97
CA ALA A 517 2.42 -14.68 9.25
C ALA A 517 1.18 -14.31 8.43
N HIS A 518 0.24 -13.56 9.01
CA HIS A 518 -0.95 -13.10 8.30
C HIS A 518 -0.57 -12.19 7.12
N GLN A 519 0.40 -11.28 7.29
CA GLN A 519 0.90 -10.45 6.19
C GLN A 519 1.57 -11.29 5.10
N LEU A 520 2.38 -12.28 5.46
CA LEU A 520 3.01 -13.19 4.50
C LEU A 520 1.96 -13.94 3.68
N LEU A 521 0.95 -14.52 4.32
CA LEU A 521 -0.12 -15.26 3.64
C LEU A 521 -0.96 -14.34 2.74
N THR A 522 -1.23 -13.11 3.18
CA THR A 522 -1.91 -12.10 2.35
C THR A 522 -1.07 -11.77 1.11
N LYS A 523 0.23 -11.51 1.27
CA LYS A 523 1.16 -11.25 0.15
C LYS A 523 1.24 -12.44 -0.80
N ALA A 524 1.34 -13.66 -0.28
CA ALA A 524 1.36 -14.89 -1.06
C ALA A 524 0.04 -15.10 -1.82
N ALA A 525 -1.11 -14.80 -1.21
CA ALA A 525 -2.41 -14.86 -1.89
C ALA A 525 -2.46 -13.87 -3.07
N MET A 526 -2.02 -12.63 -2.87
CA MET A 526 -1.97 -11.61 -3.92
C MET A 526 -1.05 -11.99 -5.07
N LEU A 527 0.16 -12.47 -4.76
CA LEU A 527 1.11 -12.94 -5.77
C LEU A 527 0.54 -14.14 -6.54
N THR A 528 -0.14 -15.04 -5.85
CA THR A 528 -0.79 -16.21 -6.45
C THR A 528 -1.89 -15.79 -7.42
N ALA A 529 -2.79 -14.89 -7.01
CA ALA A 529 -3.84 -14.38 -7.88
C ALA A 529 -3.28 -13.71 -9.13
N TRP A 530 -2.27 -12.87 -8.99
CA TRP A 530 -1.61 -12.24 -10.14
C TRP A 530 -0.91 -13.24 -11.05
N THR A 531 -0.24 -14.23 -10.47
CA THR A 531 0.42 -15.27 -11.25
C THR A 531 -0.59 -16.11 -12.03
N VAL A 532 -1.71 -16.48 -11.39
CA VAL A 532 -2.82 -17.16 -12.06
C VAL A 532 -3.37 -16.31 -13.19
N TRP A 533 -3.62 -15.02 -12.99
CA TRP A 533 -4.04 -14.14 -14.08
C TRP A 533 -3.07 -14.10 -15.26
N LYS A 534 -1.77 -14.00 -15.00
CA LYS A 534 -0.76 -14.00 -16.06
C LYS A 534 -0.73 -15.32 -16.81
N VAL A 535 -0.76 -16.44 -16.10
CA VAL A 535 -0.72 -17.78 -16.71
C VAL A 535 -2.02 -18.11 -17.45
N SER A 536 -3.18 -17.66 -16.96
CA SER A 536 -4.45 -17.79 -17.67
C SER A 536 -4.42 -17.01 -18.98
N SER A 537 -3.79 -15.83 -18.99
CA SER A 537 -3.56 -14.97 -20.15
C SER A 537 -2.44 -15.48 -21.10
N GLY A 538 -1.88 -16.67 -20.85
CA GLY A 538 -0.91 -17.32 -21.73
C GLY A 538 0.57 -17.13 -21.36
N ALA A 539 0.87 -16.49 -20.22
CA ALA A 539 2.25 -16.46 -19.72
C ALA A 539 2.70 -17.87 -19.28
N PRO A 540 3.93 -18.31 -19.63
CA PRO A 540 4.44 -19.60 -19.17
C PRO A 540 4.84 -19.53 -17.69
N TRP A 541 4.30 -20.45 -16.87
CA TRP A 541 4.60 -20.56 -15.43
C TRP A 541 6.10 -20.58 -15.14
N GLU A 542 6.86 -21.33 -15.94
CA GLU A 542 8.31 -21.46 -15.80
C GLU A 542 9.03 -20.11 -15.79
N LYS A 543 8.51 -19.08 -16.48
CA LYS A 543 9.16 -17.76 -16.57
C LYS A 543 8.63 -16.75 -15.55
N MET A 544 7.82 -17.18 -14.58
CA MET A 544 7.21 -16.28 -13.61
C MET A 544 8.13 -15.92 -12.43
N CYS A 545 9.22 -16.68 -12.20
CA CYS A 545 10.14 -16.50 -11.06
C CYS A 545 9.39 -16.25 -9.75
N TYR A 546 8.43 -17.13 -9.43
CA TYR A 546 7.50 -16.92 -8.33
C TYR A 546 8.24 -16.87 -6.98
N GLY A 547 9.18 -17.80 -6.76
CA GLY A 547 9.93 -17.90 -5.51
C GLY A 547 10.70 -16.62 -5.21
N ARG A 548 11.47 -16.13 -6.19
CA ARG A 548 12.14 -14.81 -6.12
C ARG A 548 11.17 -13.65 -5.91
N SER A 549 10.00 -13.67 -6.54
CA SER A 549 8.99 -12.61 -6.38
C SER A 549 8.42 -12.58 -4.97
N LEU A 550 8.13 -13.75 -4.38
CA LEU A 550 7.67 -13.88 -2.99
C LEU A 550 8.77 -13.48 -2.01
N PHE A 551 10.00 -13.95 -2.23
CA PHE A 551 11.17 -13.60 -1.43
C PHE A 551 11.33 -12.08 -1.34
N ASN A 552 11.35 -11.41 -2.49
CA ASN A 552 11.47 -9.96 -2.55
C ASN A 552 10.27 -9.26 -1.91
N ALA A 553 9.06 -9.79 -2.10
CA ALA A 553 7.85 -9.26 -1.49
C ALA A 553 7.87 -9.33 0.05
N VAL A 554 8.52 -10.34 0.62
CA VAL A 554 8.68 -10.44 2.08
C VAL A 554 9.80 -9.50 2.55
N LEU A 555 10.99 -9.59 1.94
CA LEU A 555 12.18 -8.84 2.34
C LEU A 555 12.00 -7.32 2.29
N PHE A 556 11.34 -6.81 1.24
CA PHE A 556 11.30 -5.38 0.96
C PHE A 556 10.01 -4.69 1.41
N SER A 557 9.12 -5.38 2.13
CA SER A 557 7.79 -4.86 2.47
C SER A 557 7.65 -4.45 3.92
N HIS A 558 8.65 -3.75 4.45
CA HIS A 558 8.57 -3.08 5.74
C HIS A 558 7.87 -1.72 5.59
N SER A 559 6.97 -1.38 6.51
CA SER A 559 6.42 -0.02 6.56
C SER A 559 7.49 0.96 7.03
N ALA A 560 7.30 2.24 6.72
CA ALA A 560 8.22 3.29 7.17
C ALA A 560 8.42 3.30 8.70
N ALA A 561 7.39 2.93 9.47
CA ALA A 561 7.44 2.86 10.93
C ALA A 561 8.33 1.74 11.50
N VAL A 562 8.72 0.76 10.69
CA VAL A 562 9.56 -0.37 11.13
C VAL A 562 10.81 -0.56 10.27
N THR A 563 11.10 0.39 9.37
CA THR A 563 12.30 0.37 8.53
C THR A 563 13.53 0.72 9.37
N GLU A 564 14.61 -0.05 9.23
CA GLU A 564 15.88 0.15 9.94
C GLU A 564 16.95 0.76 9.01
N PRO A 565 18.02 1.38 9.54
CA PRO A 565 19.06 2.01 8.73
C PRO A 565 19.72 1.08 7.71
N GLY A 566 19.88 -0.20 8.06
CA GLY A 566 20.45 -1.22 7.17
C GLY A 566 19.61 -1.52 5.93
N ASP A 567 18.29 -1.29 5.97
CA ASP A 567 17.37 -1.61 4.89
C ASP A 567 17.66 -0.76 3.64
N PHE A 568 18.09 0.50 3.82
CA PHE A 568 18.48 1.38 2.70
C PHE A 568 19.65 0.80 1.93
N GLY A 569 20.67 0.29 2.64
CA GLY A 569 21.84 -0.34 2.02
C GLY A 569 21.48 -1.60 1.22
N TYR A 570 20.53 -2.41 1.70
CA TYR A 570 20.01 -3.55 0.95
C TYR A 570 19.26 -3.11 -0.32
N TRP A 571 18.41 -2.09 -0.20
CA TRP A 571 17.65 -1.55 -1.32
C TRP A 571 18.53 -0.92 -2.42
N LEU A 572 19.68 -0.36 -2.05
CA LEU A 572 20.68 0.13 -3.00
C LEU A 572 21.41 -0.99 -3.75
N ARG A 573 21.59 -2.16 -3.13
CA ARG A 573 22.33 -3.31 -3.70
C ARG A 573 21.48 -4.20 -4.62
N GLY A 574 20.15 -4.13 -4.51
CA GLY A 574 19.22 -4.88 -5.38
C GLY A 574 19.22 -4.40 -6.82
#